data_AF-A0A704XS77-F1
#
_entry.id   AF-A0A704XS77-F1
#
_cell.length_a   1.000
_cell.length_b   1.000
_cell.length_c   1.000
_cell.angle_alpha   90.00
_cell.angle_beta   90.00
_cell.angle_gamma   90.00
#
_symmetry.space_group_name_H-M   'P 1'
#
loop_
_entity.id
_entity.type
_entity.pdbx_description
1 polymer ?
#
loop_
_entity_poly.entity_id
_entity_poly.type
_entity_poly.pdbx_seq_one_letter_code
_entity_poly.pdbx_strand_id
1 'polypeptide(L)'
;IPGLKMTVVAADGQYVNPVTVDEFRIAVAETYDVIVEPQGEAYTIFAQSMDRTGYARGTLATREGLSAAVPPLDPRPLLTMEDMGMGGMGHDMAGMDHSQMGGMDNSGEMMSMDGADLPDSGTSSAPMDHSSMAGMDHSRMAGMPGMQSHPASETDNPLVDMQAMSVSPKLNDPGIGLRNNGRKVLTYADLKSRFEDPDGREPGR
;
A
#
# COMPACT_ATOMS: atom_id res chain seq x y z
N ILE A 1 -19.08 8.89 8.13
CA ILE A 1 -20.39 9.51 7.78
C ILE A 1 -20.10 10.95 7.37
N PRO A 2 -20.25 11.34 6.09
CA PRO A 2 -19.81 12.67 5.66
C PRO A 2 -20.47 13.80 6.44
N GLY A 3 -19.65 14.73 6.95
CA GLY A 3 -20.11 15.85 7.78
C GLY A 3 -20.44 15.50 9.23
N LEU A 4 -20.19 14.26 9.69
CA LEU A 4 -20.46 13.84 11.07
C LEU A 4 -19.27 13.07 11.65
N LYS A 5 -18.73 13.55 12.76
CA LYS A 5 -17.65 12.87 13.49
C LYS A 5 -18.18 11.59 14.15
N MET A 6 -17.34 10.56 14.14
CA MET A 6 -17.59 9.25 14.70
C MET A 6 -16.61 9.00 15.84
N THR A 7 -17.09 8.66 17.03
CA THR A 7 -16.23 8.30 18.16
C THR A 7 -16.31 6.81 18.40
N VAL A 8 -15.24 6.10 18.04
CA VAL A 8 -15.13 4.64 18.23
C VAL A 8 -14.86 4.36 19.71
N VAL A 9 -15.67 3.48 20.31
CA VAL A 9 -15.60 3.16 21.75
C VAL A 9 -15.45 1.67 22.04
N ALA A 10 -15.73 0.80 21.07
CA ALA A 10 -15.41 -0.62 21.15
C ALA A 10 -14.98 -1.16 19.78
N ALA A 11 -14.14 -2.18 19.81
CA ALA A 11 -13.75 -3.00 18.65
C ALA A 11 -13.81 -4.47 19.07
N ASP A 12 -14.44 -5.32 18.27
CA ASP A 12 -14.60 -6.77 18.49
C ASP A 12 -15.14 -7.13 19.88
N GLY A 13 -16.13 -6.37 20.34
CA GLY A 13 -16.77 -6.56 21.64
C GLY A 13 -15.95 -6.08 22.84
N GLN A 14 -14.77 -5.49 22.62
CA GLN A 14 -13.90 -4.97 23.67
C GLN A 14 -13.88 -3.45 23.70
N TYR A 15 -14.02 -2.88 24.89
CA TYR A 15 -13.95 -1.43 25.07
C TYR A 15 -12.55 -0.90 24.83
N VAL A 16 -12.47 0.14 23.99
CA VAL A 16 -11.24 0.85 23.66
C VAL A 16 -11.27 2.28 24.17
N ASN A 17 -10.11 2.89 24.29
CA ASN A 17 -10.01 4.32 24.54
C ASN A 17 -10.71 5.08 23.39
N PRO A 18 -11.63 6.01 23.67
CA PRO A 18 -12.42 6.66 22.63
C PRO A 18 -11.55 7.36 21.59
N VAL A 19 -11.79 7.05 20.31
CA VAL A 19 -11.07 7.67 19.19
C VAL A 19 -12.07 8.33 18.25
N THR A 20 -12.02 9.65 18.17
CA THR A 20 -12.84 10.41 17.21
C THR A 20 -12.18 10.42 15.83
N VAL A 21 -12.92 9.99 14.81
CA VAL A 21 -12.49 9.82 13.41
C VAL A 21 -13.58 10.30 12.44
N ASP A 22 -13.20 10.46 11.17
CA ASP A 22 -14.10 10.79 10.06
C ASP A 22 -14.57 9.54 9.30
N GLU A 23 -13.68 8.55 9.23
CA GLU A 23 -13.91 7.26 8.56
C GLU A 23 -12.99 6.18 9.11
N PHE A 24 -13.26 4.94 8.73
CA PHE A 24 -12.40 3.80 9.01
C PHE A 24 -12.68 2.69 7.99
N ARG A 25 -11.72 1.78 7.85
CA ARG A 25 -11.93 0.51 7.15
C ARG A 25 -12.41 -0.54 8.13
N ILE A 26 -13.23 -1.47 7.63
CA ILE A 26 -13.72 -2.62 8.39
C ILE A 26 -13.65 -3.84 7.47
N ALA A 27 -13.06 -4.91 7.96
CA ALA A 27 -12.92 -6.21 7.32
C ALA A 27 -14.07 -7.14 7.72
N VAL A 28 -14.12 -8.30 7.05
CA VAL A 28 -15.11 -9.32 7.36
C VAL A 28 -14.95 -9.79 8.81
N ALA A 29 -16.07 -9.90 9.52
CA ALA A 29 -16.18 -10.34 10.91
C ALA A 29 -15.66 -9.37 11.98
N GLU A 30 -15.10 -8.22 11.60
CA GLU A 30 -14.85 -7.15 12.57
C GLU A 30 -16.16 -6.49 13.01
N THR A 31 -16.20 -6.02 14.25
CA THR A 31 -17.32 -5.23 14.79
C THR A 31 -16.81 -3.97 15.49
N TYR A 32 -17.52 -2.86 15.34
CA TYR A 32 -17.16 -1.58 15.96
C TYR A 32 -18.40 -0.91 16.54
N ASP A 33 -18.27 -0.44 17.78
CA ASP A 33 -19.28 0.42 18.40
C ASP A 33 -18.84 1.88 18.27
N VAL A 34 -19.73 2.69 17.68
CA VAL A 34 -19.43 4.08 17.32
C VAL A 34 -20.53 4.99 17.84
N ILE A 35 -20.13 6.00 18.60
CA ILE A 35 -21.00 7.10 19.04
C ILE A 35 -20.94 8.22 18.01
N VAL A 36 -22.12 8.73 17.66
CA VAL A 36 -22.29 9.90 16.78
C VAL A 36 -23.25 10.88 17.42
N GLU A 37 -23.06 12.17 17.14
CA GLU A 37 -23.90 13.25 17.66
C GLU A 37 -24.47 14.10 16.51
N PRO A 38 -25.55 13.62 15.84
CA PRO A 38 -26.14 14.31 14.69
C PRO A 38 -26.70 15.68 15.08
N GLN A 39 -26.40 16.72 14.29
CA GLN A 39 -26.93 18.08 14.47
C GLN A 39 -27.95 18.46 13.38
N GLY A 40 -27.92 17.76 12.25
CA GLY A 40 -28.87 17.90 11.14
C GLY A 40 -29.99 16.85 11.15
N GLU A 41 -30.95 17.00 10.23
CA GLU A 41 -32.13 16.13 10.16
C GLU A 41 -31.86 14.76 9.51
N ALA A 42 -30.85 14.67 8.65
CA ALA A 42 -30.47 13.44 7.98
C ALA A 42 -28.98 13.41 7.60
N TYR A 43 -28.36 12.23 7.73
CA TYR A 43 -27.00 11.93 7.30
C TYR A 43 -26.94 10.61 6.54
N THR A 44 -26.04 10.51 5.56
CA THR A 44 -25.78 9.27 4.83
C THR A 44 -24.69 8.47 5.54
N ILE A 45 -25.03 7.29 6.04
CA ILE A 45 -24.05 6.27 6.38
C ILE A 45 -23.59 5.65 5.07
N PHE A 46 -22.32 5.81 4.74
CA PHE A 46 -21.76 5.43 3.45
C PHE A 46 -20.63 4.43 3.64
N ALA A 47 -20.73 3.26 3.00
CA ALA A 47 -19.72 2.22 3.05
C ALA A 47 -19.38 1.81 1.62
N GLN A 48 -18.22 2.23 1.14
CA GLN A 48 -17.72 1.88 -0.20
C GLN A 48 -16.79 0.68 -0.14
N SER A 49 -16.77 -0.11 -1.22
CA SER A 49 -15.81 -1.20 -1.37
C SER A 49 -14.37 -0.67 -1.45
N MET A 50 -13.39 -1.49 -1.05
CA MET A 50 -11.99 -1.09 -1.03
C MET A 50 -11.42 -0.81 -2.43
N ASP A 51 -11.91 -1.56 -3.43
CA ASP A 51 -11.59 -1.37 -4.86
C ASP A 51 -12.38 -0.22 -5.53
N ARG A 52 -13.24 0.47 -4.78
CA ARG A 52 -14.07 1.60 -5.23
C ARG A 52 -14.97 1.24 -6.44
N THR A 53 -15.47 0.01 -6.50
CA THR A 53 -16.40 -0.44 -7.56
C THR A 53 -17.86 -0.36 -7.14
N GLY A 54 -18.17 -0.31 -5.84
CA GLY A 54 -19.52 -0.23 -5.33
C GLY A 54 -19.62 0.35 -3.92
N TYR A 55 -20.85 0.50 -3.43
CA TYR A 55 -21.12 0.97 -2.08
C TYR A 55 -22.46 0.44 -1.54
N ALA A 56 -22.56 0.38 -0.22
CA ALA A 56 -23.81 0.31 0.52
C ALA A 56 -24.08 1.68 1.18
N ARG A 57 -25.36 2.03 1.34
CA ARG A 57 -25.78 3.23 2.05
C ARG A 57 -26.92 2.96 3.02
N GLY A 58 -26.90 3.67 4.13
CA GLY A 58 -28.00 3.82 5.05
C GLY A 58 -28.27 5.29 5.33
N THR A 59 -29.42 5.60 5.91
CA THR A 59 -29.75 6.97 6.33
C THR A 59 -29.99 7.00 7.83
N LEU A 60 -29.24 7.86 8.50
CA LEU A 60 -29.50 8.25 9.89
C LEU A 60 -30.35 9.52 9.85
N ALA A 61 -31.62 9.45 10.24
CA ALA A 61 -32.53 10.58 10.17
C ALA A 61 -33.43 10.68 11.41
N THR A 62 -33.91 11.89 11.69
CA THR A 62 -34.79 12.20 12.82
C THR A 62 -36.23 11.74 12.62
N ARG A 63 -36.63 11.47 11.37
CA ARG A 63 -37.95 10.95 11.01
C ARG A 63 -37.90 10.14 9.72
N GLU A 64 -38.88 9.28 9.54
CA GLU A 64 -39.04 8.46 8.34
C GLU A 64 -39.23 9.33 7.06
N GLY A 65 -38.69 8.83 5.95
CA GLY A 65 -38.80 9.47 4.62
C GLY A 65 -37.76 10.56 4.34
N LEU A 66 -36.96 10.99 5.32
CA LEU A 66 -35.82 11.87 5.05
C LEU A 66 -34.65 11.10 4.44
N SER A 67 -33.89 11.78 3.57
CA SER A 67 -32.66 11.27 2.98
C SER A 67 -31.65 12.40 2.84
N ALA A 68 -30.38 12.09 3.08
CA ALA A 68 -29.27 12.99 2.75
C ALA A 68 -28.72 12.66 1.35
N ALA A 69 -27.89 13.56 0.82
CA ALA A 69 -27.19 13.35 -0.44
C ALA A 69 -26.29 12.11 -0.38
N VAL A 70 -26.19 11.38 -1.50
CA VAL A 70 -25.23 10.29 -1.63
C VAL A 70 -23.89 10.88 -2.04
N PRO A 71 -22.81 10.64 -1.27
CA PRO A 71 -21.47 11.07 -1.64
C PRO A 71 -21.01 10.42 -2.95
N PRO A 72 -20.15 11.09 -3.74
CA PRO A 72 -19.44 10.42 -4.82
C PRO A 72 -18.49 9.36 -4.25
N LEU A 73 -18.20 8.33 -5.05
CA LEU A 73 -17.14 7.37 -4.72
C LEU A 73 -15.77 8.05 -4.73
N ASP A 74 -14.90 7.66 -3.80
CA ASP A 74 -13.51 8.09 -3.84
C ASP A 74 -12.78 7.51 -5.08
N PRO A 75 -11.70 8.14 -5.54
CA PRO A 75 -10.89 7.64 -6.64
C PRO A 75 -10.33 6.24 -6.37
N ARG A 76 -10.23 5.42 -7.42
CA ARG A 76 -9.56 4.11 -7.34
C ARG A 76 -8.08 4.31 -7.02
N PRO A 77 -7.57 3.71 -5.93
CA PRO A 77 -6.17 3.83 -5.60
C PRO A 77 -5.32 3.02 -6.59
N LEU A 78 -4.18 3.59 -6.98
CA LEU A 78 -3.13 2.84 -7.67
C LEU A 78 -2.19 2.24 -6.63
N LEU A 79 -1.86 0.96 -6.80
CA LEU A 79 -0.91 0.28 -5.93
C LEU A 79 0.51 0.78 -6.19
N THR A 80 1.23 1.04 -5.09
CA THR A 80 2.65 1.39 -5.15
C THR A 80 3.52 0.15 -4.94
N MET A 81 4.81 0.25 -5.24
CA MET A 81 5.77 -0.81 -4.91
C MET A 81 5.78 -1.13 -3.41
N GLU A 82 5.51 -0.14 -2.55
CA GLU A 82 5.39 -0.34 -1.11
C GLU A 82 4.17 -1.19 -0.72
N ASP A 83 3.05 -1.01 -1.42
CA ASP A 83 1.84 -1.82 -1.22
C ASP A 83 2.03 -3.27 -1.69
N MET A 84 2.93 -3.47 -2.64
CA MET A 84 3.32 -4.78 -3.17
C MET A 84 4.45 -5.45 -2.37
N GLY A 85 4.87 -4.90 -1.23
CA GLY A 85 5.95 -5.46 -0.41
C GLY A 85 7.35 -5.29 -1.00
N MET A 86 7.51 -4.40 -1.98
CA MET A 86 8.77 -4.10 -2.69
C MET A 86 9.35 -2.73 -2.32
N GLY A 87 8.78 -2.03 -1.35
CA GLY A 87 9.15 -0.65 -1.01
C GLY A 87 10.58 -0.45 -0.48
N GLY A 88 11.18 -1.49 0.12
CA GLY A 88 12.54 -1.42 0.68
C GLY A 88 13.68 -1.36 -0.35
N MET A 89 13.42 -1.68 -1.62
CA MET A 89 14.44 -1.81 -2.67
C MET A 89 15.13 -0.49 -3.07
N GLY A 90 14.55 0.66 -2.73
CA GLY A 90 15.09 1.98 -3.13
C GLY A 90 16.23 2.50 -2.24
N HIS A 91 16.30 2.07 -0.97
CA HIS A 91 17.28 2.60 -0.02
C HIS A 91 18.59 1.81 0.03
N ASP A 92 18.56 0.49 -0.19
CA ASP A 92 19.76 -0.36 -0.13
C ASP A 92 20.58 -0.37 -1.43
N MET A 93 20.01 0.11 -2.54
CA MET A 93 20.75 0.26 -3.81
C MET A 93 21.60 1.54 -3.86
N ALA A 94 21.37 2.51 -2.96
CA ALA A 94 22.15 3.75 -2.88
C ALA A 94 23.56 3.52 -2.29
N GLY A 95 23.79 2.38 -1.63
CA GLY A 95 25.08 1.99 -1.07
C GLY A 95 25.94 1.10 -1.99
N MET A 96 25.43 0.75 -3.18
CA MET A 96 26.25 0.05 -4.17
C MET A 96 27.22 1.05 -4.82
N ASP A 97 28.45 1.04 -4.33
CA ASP A 97 29.57 1.71 -4.97
C ASP A 97 29.78 1.14 -6.38
N HIS A 98 29.29 1.87 -7.39
CA HIS A 98 29.49 1.56 -8.80
C HIS A 98 30.97 1.65 -9.22
N SER A 99 31.91 2.05 -8.34
CA SER A 99 33.35 2.07 -8.65
C SER A 99 33.94 0.69 -8.93
N GLN A 100 33.28 -0.41 -8.51
CA GLN A 100 33.73 -1.78 -8.80
C GLN A 100 33.16 -2.38 -10.10
N MET A 101 32.40 -1.63 -10.89
CA MET A 101 32.11 -1.98 -12.30
C MET A 101 33.18 -1.43 -13.27
N GLY A 102 34.38 -1.15 -12.78
CA GLY A 102 35.56 -0.83 -13.59
C GLY A 102 36.12 -2.09 -14.27
N GLY A 103 35.44 -2.57 -15.31
CA GLY A 103 35.85 -3.77 -16.04
C GLY A 103 35.38 -3.87 -17.50
N MET A 104 34.85 -2.79 -18.07
CA MET A 104 34.63 -2.69 -19.52
C MET A 104 35.37 -1.45 -20.05
N ASP A 105 36.68 -1.63 -20.22
CA ASP A 105 37.47 -0.83 -21.15
C ASP A 105 36.88 -1.04 -22.56
N ASN A 106 36.07 -0.09 -23.01
CA ASN A 106 35.93 0.21 -24.42
C ASN A 106 36.62 1.54 -24.68
N SER A 107 37.95 1.52 -24.57
CA SER A 107 38.82 2.46 -25.25
C SER A 107 38.61 2.32 -26.76
N GLY A 108 38.03 3.33 -27.39
CA GLY A 108 37.92 3.41 -28.85
C GLY A 108 37.41 4.79 -29.27
N GLU A 109 38.36 5.67 -29.53
CA GLU A 109 38.29 6.99 -30.15
C GLU A 109 36.95 7.75 -30.19
N MET A 110 36.87 8.80 -29.36
CA MET A 110 36.27 10.06 -29.80
C MET A 110 37.13 10.67 -30.91
N MET A 111 36.62 10.71 -32.13
CA MET A 111 37.06 11.67 -33.15
C MET A 111 35.94 12.68 -33.40
N SER A 112 36.27 13.91 -33.04
CA SER A 112 35.56 15.15 -33.30
C SER A 112 35.23 15.33 -34.78
N MET A 113 34.02 15.79 -35.11
CA MET A 113 33.81 16.64 -36.30
C MET A 113 32.51 17.43 -36.22
N ASP A 114 32.66 18.74 -36.14
CA ASP A 114 31.66 19.77 -36.41
C ASP A 114 31.11 19.67 -37.84
N GLY A 115 29.81 19.96 -38.00
CA GLY A 115 29.28 20.69 -39.16
C GLY A 115 28.80 19.90 -40.39
N ALA A 116 27.55 20.25 -40.78
CA ALA A 116 26.97 20.25 -42.13
C ALA A 116 26.33 18.96 -42.74
N ASP A 117 25.05 19.12 -43.08
CA ASP A 117 24.23 18.60 -44.20
C ASP A 117 24.49 17.23 -44.89
N LEU A 118 23.44 16.37 -44.84
CA LEU A 118 22.89 15.42 -45.85
C LEU A 118 23.76 14.23 -46.35
N PRO A 119 23.20 13.16 -46.98
CA PRO A 119 21.94 12.42 -46.78
C PRO A 119 22.13 10.87 -46.71
N ASP A 120 21.05 10.16 -46.40
CA ASP A 120 20.70 8.74 -46.66
C ASP A 120 21.81 7.75 -47.13
N SER A 121 22.19 6.80 -46.27
CA SER A 121 22.52 5.43 -46.71
C SER A 121 22.46 4.44 -45.53
N GLY A 122 21.75 3.33 -45.77
CA GLY A 122 21.32 2.38 -44.76
C GLY A 122 22.43 1.71 -43.94
N THR A 123 22.15 1.55 -42.65
CA THR A 123 22.83 0.58 -41.79
C THR A 123 21.79 -0.21 -41.02
N SER A 124 21.79 -1.50 -41.28
CA SER A 124 21.01 -2.54 -40.63
C SER A 124 21.32 -2.57 -39.13
N SER A 125 20.35 -2.19 -38.31
CA SER A 125 20.36 -2.45 -36.86
C SER A 125 20.10 -3.96 -36.69
N ALA A 126 21.17 -4.74 -36.51
CA ALA A 126 21.02 -6.13 -36.12
C ALA A 126 20.21 -6.21 -34.80
N PRO A 127 19.27 -7.16 -34.67
CA PRO A 127 18.54 -7.34 -33.41
C PRO A 127 19.54 -7.70 -32.31
N MET A 128 19.57 -6.90 -31.25
CA MET A 128 20.33 -7.26 -30.05
C MET A 128 19.69 -8.49 -29.43
N ASP A 129 20.47 -9.56 -29.35
CA ASP A 129 20.07 -10.82 -28.75
C ASP A 129 20.07 -10.70 -27.22
N HIS A 130 18.88 -10.57 -26.64
CA HIS A 130 18.67 -10.57 -25.19
C HIS A 130 18.76 -11.98 -24.56
N SER A 131 19.11 -13.03 -25.32
CA SER A 131 19.25 -14.41 -24.80
C SER A 131 20.32 -14.56 -23.71
N SER A 132 21.27 -13.63 -23.62
CA SER A 132 22.39 -13.66 -22.68
C SER A 132 22.06 -13.17 -21.26
N MET A 133 20.81 -12.76 -20.98
CA MET A 133 20.35 -12.48 -19.61
C MET A 133 19.66 -13.68 -18.92
N ALA A 134 19.55 -14.83 -19.60
CA ALA A 134 19.04 -16.05 -19.01
C ALA A 134 20.11 -16.71 -18.12
N GLY A 135 20.14 -16.36 -16.82
CA GLY A 135 21.02 -17.00 -15.85
C GLY A 135 21.64 -16.09 -14.80
N MET A 136 21.13 -14.87 -14.60
CA MET A 136 21.50 -14.11 -13.40
C MET A 136 21.04 -14.87 -12.16
N ASP A 137 22.01 -15.44 -11.45
CA ASP A 137 21.82 -16.16 -10.20
C ASP A 137 21.40 -15.16 -9.10
N HIS A 138 20.09 -15.00 -8.92
CA HIS A 138 19.50 -14.17 -7.88
C HIS A 138 19.64 -14.76 -6.47
N SER A 139 20.23 -15.96 -6.31
CA SER A 139 20.47 -16.56 -4.99
C SER A 139 21.37 -15.70 -4.10
N ARG A 140 22.19 -14.83 -4.69
CA ARG A 140 23.05 -13.89 -3.95
C ARG A 140 22.31 -12.70 -3.34
N MET A 141 21.03 -12.50 -3.68
CA MET A 141 20.16 -11.53 -2.98
C MET A 141 19.39 -12.19 -1.82
N ALA A 142 19.36 -13.53 -1.74
CA ALA A 142 18.76 -14.23 -0.63
C ALA A 142 19.61 -14.03 0.64
N GLY A 143 19.06 -13.35 1.64
CA GLY A 143 19.73 -13.11 2.92
C GLY A 143 20.32 -11.71 3.13
N MET A 144 20.01 -10.73 2.27
CA MET A 144 20.22 -9.34 2.67
C MET A 144 19.38 -9.01 3.92
N PRO A 145 19.94 -8.35 4.96
CA PRO A 145 19.21 -8.01 6.18
C PRO A 145 17.92 -7.25 5.84
N GLY A 146 16.77 -7.78 6.27
CA GLY A 146 15.46 -7.16 6.01
C GLY A 146 14.67 -7.76 4.84
N MET A 147 15.27 -8.62 4.01
CA MET A 147 14.52 -9.36 2.98
C MET A 147 13.84 -10.61 3.57
N GLN A 148 12.57 -10.83 3.21
CA GLN A 148 11.85 -12.04 3.56
C GLN A 148 12.40 -13.25 2.81
N SER A 149 12.49 -14.39 3.50
CA SER A 149 12.81 -15.67 2.89
C SER A 149 11.50 -16.36 2.48
N HIS A 150 11.44 -16.78 1.22
CA HIS A 150 10.31 -17.54 0.69
C HIS A 150 10.69 -19.03 0.61
N PRO A 151 9.77 -19.95 0.93
CA PRO A 151 9.99 -21.38 0.75
C PRO A 151 10.14 -21.71 -0.74
N ALA A 152 10.95 -22.74 -1.05
CA ALA A 152 11.21 -23.15 -2.43
C ALA A 152 9.94 -23.54 -3.22
N SER A 153 8.85 -23.89 -2.53
CA SER A 153 7.55 -24.17 -3.14
C SER A 153 6.89 -22.96 -3.79
N GLU A 154 7.36 -21.75 -3.50
CA GLU A 154 6.86 -20.52 -4.11
C GLU A 154 7.65 -20.10 -5.36
N THR A 155 8.82 -20.70 -5.62
CA THR A 155 9.62 -20.45 -6.82
C THR A 155 8.94 -21.05 -8.05
N ASP A 156 8.77 -20.26 -9.11
CA ASP A 156 8.11 -20.65 -10.38
C ASP A 156 6.72 -21.27 -10.20
N ASN A 157 6.04 -20.93 -9.11
CA ASN A 157 4.71 -21.46 -8.83
C ASN A 157 3.65 -20.61 -9.53
N PRO A 158 2.87 -21.16 -10.48
CA PRO A 158 1.85 -20.40 -11.22
C PRO A 158 0.65 -19.96 -10.35
N LEU A 159 0.58 -20.42 -9.11
CA LEU A 159 -0.43 -19.99 -8.12
C LEU A 159 0.06 -18.86 -7.22
N VAL A 160 1.32 -18.43 -7.37
CA VAL A 160 1.91 -17.33 -6.62
C VAL A 160 2.05 -16.14 -7.56
N ASP A 161 1.16 -15.16 -7.42
CA ASP A 161 1.21 -13.96 -8.25
C ASP A 161 2.43 -13.08 -7.94
N MET A 162 2.82 -13.01 -6.65
CA MET A 162 3.85 -12.11 -6.14
C MET A 162 4.49 -12.66 -4.84
N GLN A 163 5.79 -12.42 -4.66
CA GLN A 163 6.53 -12.68 -3.42
C GLN A 163 6.92 -11.36 -2.75
N ALA A 164 6.44 -11.10 -1.53
CA ALA A 164 6.77 -9.87 -0.82
C ALA A 164 8.23 -9.92 -0.33
N MET A 165 9.06 -8.97 -0.75
CA MET A 165 10.48 -8.97 -0.38
C MET A 165 10.74 -8.27 0.94
N SER A 166 9.90 -7.31 1.31
CA SER A 166 9.99 -6.53 2.55
C SER A 166 8.61 -6.49 3.22
N VAL A 167 8.59 -6.75 4.52
CA VAL A 167 7.38 -6.62 5.34
C VAL A 167 7.66 -5.67 6.50
N SER A 168 6.67 -4.85 6.82
CA SER A 168 6.73 -3.94 7.96
C SER A 168 5.41 -3.97 8.72
N PRO A 169 5.43 -3.83 10.05
CA PRO A 169 4.22 -3.60 10.81
C PRO A 169 3.59 -2.27 10.37
N LYS A 170 2.35 -2.32 9.87
CA LYS A 170 1.62 -1.15 9.38
C LYS A 170 0.38 -0.85 10.24
N LEU A 171 0.52 -0.95 11.56
CA LEU A 171 -0.60 -0.72 12.49
C LEU A 171 -1.12 0.72 12.43
N ASN A 172 -0.24 1.68 12.17
CA ASN A 172 -0.53 3.10 12.02
C ASN A 172 -0.84 3.52 10.57
N ASP A 173 -0.85 2.58 9.62
CA ASP A 173 -1.21 2.87 8.23
C ASP A 173 -2.73 2.74 8.07
N PRO A 174 -3.44 3.80 7.64
CA PRO A 174 -4.88 3.72 7.35
C PRO A 174 -5.18 2.78 6.18
N GLY A 175 -4.19 2.53 5.32
CA GLY A 175 -4.27 1.60 4.21
C GLY A 175 -4.52 2.27 2.85
N ILE A 176 -4.51 1.42 1.83
CA ILE A 176 -4.60 1.81 0.42
C ILE A 176 -5.90 2.60 0.17
N GLY A 177 -5.78 3.76 -0.48
CA GLY A 177 -6.91 4.64 -0.79
C GLY A 177 -7.46 5.43 0.40
N LEU A 178 -6.82 5.35 1.57
CA LEU A 178 -7.16 6.14 2.77
C LEU A 178 -6.01 7.06 3.23
N ARG A 179 -4.80 6.87 2.68
CA ARG A 179 -3.66 7.76 2.91
C ARG A 179 -3.90 9.13 2.27
N ASN A 180 -3.53 10.20 2.98
CA ASN A 180 -3.49 11.59 2.47
C ASN A 180 -4.81 12.11 1.86
N ASN A 181 -5.96 11.58 2.28
CA ASN A 181 -7.27 11.96 1.72
C ASN A 181 -7.94 13.15 2.45
N GLY A 182 -7.23 13.77 3.40
CA GLY A 182 -7.69 14.92 4.18
C GLY A 182 -8.67 14.59 5.31
N ARG A 183 -8.98 13.31 5.54
CA ARG A 183 -9.88 12.85 6.60
C ARG A 183 -9.08 12.17 7.71
N LYS A 184 -9.59 12.21 8.94
CA LYS A 184 -9.01 11.44 10.04
C LYS A 184 -9.50 10.00 9.95
N VAL A 185 -8.61 9.09 9.62
CA VAL A 185 -8.91 7.65 9.46
C VAL A 185 -8.48 6.90 10.71
N LEU A 186 -9.34 6.01 11.22
CA LEU A 186 -8.96 5.09 12.30
C LEU A 186 -7.88 4.12 11.82
N THR A 187 -6.84 3.93 12.62
CA THR A 187 -5.80 2.92 12.41
C THR A 187 -5.82 1.92 13.57
N TYR A 188 -5.24 0.74 13.38
CA TYR A 188 -5.13 -0.24 14.47
C TYR A 188 -4.24 0.26 15.61
N ALA A 189 -3.26 1.13 15.32
CA ALA A 189 -2.43 1.77 16.34
C ALA A 189 -3.21 2.72 17.28
N ASP A 190 -4.39 3.20 16.84
CA ASP A 190 -5.27 4.03 17.67
C ASP A 190 -6.08 3.18 18.68
N LEU A 191 -6.28 1.90 18.39
CA LEU A 191 -7.07 1.00 19.22
C LEU A 191 -6.25 0.51 20.41
N LYS A 192 -6.61 1.03 21.59
CA LYS A 192 -5.97 0.65 22.86
C LYS A 192 -7.05 0.22 23.83
N SER A 193 -6.91 -0.96 24.41
CA SER A 193 -7.79 -1.47 25.47
C SER A 193 -7.92 -0.46 26.61
N ARG A 194 -9.12 -0.39 27.20
CA ARG A 194 -9.35 0.41 28.43
C ARG A 194 -8.89 -0.29 29.71
N PHE A 195 -8.46 -1.53 29.59
CA PHE A 195 -8.00 -2.38 30.68
C PHE A 195 -6.60 -2.89 30.35
N GLU A 196 -5.85 -3.23 31.40
CA GLU A 196 -4.54 -3.86 31.26
C GLU A 196 -4.68 -5.27 30.66
N ASP A 197 -3.61 -5.78 30.05
CA ASP A 197 -3.61 -7.13 29.51
C ASP A 197 -3.94 -8.16 30.62
N PRO A 198 -5.07 -8.90 30.52
CA PRO A 198 -5.46 -9.86 31.55
C PRO A 198 -4.55 -11.08 31.59
N ASP A 199 -3.81 -11.39 30.52
CA ASP A 199 -2.85 -12.51 30.50
C ASP A 199 -1.55 -12.13 31.23
N GLY A 200 -1.09 -10.89 31.06
CA GLY A 200 0.07 -10.32 31.76
C GLY A 200 1.41 -10.98 31.43
N ARG A 201 1.41 -11.96 30.51
CA ARG A 201 2.62 -12.60 29.98
C ARG A 201 3.16 -11.77 28.84
N GLU A 202 4.48 -11.60 28.82
CA GLU A 202 5.15 -11.03 27.66
C GLU A 202 4.85 -11.86 26.39
N PRO A 203 4.57 -11.22 25.25
CA PRO A 203 4.32 -11.93 23.99
C PRO A 203 5.48 -12.89 23.66
N GLY A 204 5.17 -14.19 23.59
CA GLY A 204 6.08 -15.24 23.14
C GLY A 204 5.91 -15.57 21.66
N ARG A 205 6.95 -16.12 21.03
CA ARG A 205 6.88 -16.76 19.73
C ARG A 205 6.68 -18.26 19.86
#